data_AF-A0A319D2E0-F1
#
_entry.id   AF-A0A319D2E0-F1
#
_cell.length_a   1.000
_cell.length_b   1.000
_cell.length_c   1.000
_cell.angle_alpha   90.00
_cell.angle_beta   90.00
_cell.angle_gamma   90.00
#
_symmetry.space_group_name_H-M   'P 1'
#
loop_
_entity.id
_entity.type
_entity.pdbx_description
1 polymer ?
#
loop_
_entity_poly.entity_id
_entity_poly.type
_entity_poly.pdbx_seq_one_letter_code
_entity_poly.pdbx_strand_id
1 'polypeptide(L)'
;MGYDHMTELLLNTPIPIDSKDKNERTALHWAAVGGHVEVVKLLIDRKAGLELKDVDDSTPLILAILNDHEAVFKLLVETEQLSLDELDSYGRTPLFLAATHGYEHFVTQLISRGCQIAVTDFYSSTLLHVAVRSGLESLVCILLGSETFELDSEDCLGRTPRWWSRRCGHSAIETLLVDHAISQGIELRDSGEVPRISTADASLKSRPWCDVCTLVIDYDGRYCGCPEGCFQGRLAICSDCYELGARCMDSSHEVDWKVAPRPTES
;
A
#
# COMPACT_ATOMS: atom_id res chain seq x y z
N MET A 1 -5.88 -23.71 19.97
CA MET A 1 -4.94 -24.61 20.67
C MET A 1 -3.48 -24.39 20.23
N GLY A 2 -3.07 -23.18 19.82
CA GLY A 2 -1.68 -22.90 19.39
C GLY A 2 -0.91 -21.89 20.25
N TYR A 3 -1.57 -21.27 21.23
CA TYR A 3 -1.02 -20.16 22.02
C TYR A 3 -0.09 -20.63 23.14
N ASP A 4 -0.48 -21.69 23.84
CA ASP A 4 0.23 -22.15 25.02
C ASP A 4 1.60 -22.74 24.69
N HIS A 5 1.74 -23.33 23.50
CA HIS A 5 3.01 -23.94 23.07
C HIS A 5 4.05 -22.89 22.63
N MET A 6 3.63 -21.83 21.91
CA MET A 6 4.54 -20.74 21.55
C MET A 6 4.93 -19.90 22.77
N THR A 7 3.99 -19.65 23.70
CA THR A 7 4.33 -18.95 24.95
C THR A 7 5.23 -19.82 25.82
N GLU A 8 4.98 -21.13 25.98
CA GLU A 8 5.92 -22.03 26.68
C GLU A 8 7.31 -22.06 26.03
N LEU A 9 7.40 -22.12 24.70
CA LEU A 9 8.69 -22.08 23.98
C LEU A 9 9.42 -20.75 24.23
N LEU A 10 8.72 -19.60 24.17
CA LEU A 10 9.29 -18.28 24.47
C LEU A 10 9.64 -18.07 25.94
N LEU A 11 9.00 -18.81 26.87
CA LEU A 11 9.24 -18.72 28.30
C LEU A 11 10.37 -19.65 28.78
N ASN A 12 10.53 -20.83 28.16
CA ASN A 12 11.35 -21.93 28.71
C ASN A 12 12.55 -22.34 27.85
N THR A 13 12.80 -21.70 26.72
CA THR A 13 13.97 -22.01 25.87
C THR A 13 15.00 -20.87 25.85
N PRO A 14 16.31 -21.18 25.79
CA PRO A 14 17.38 -20.17 25.68
C PRO A 14 17.50 -19.61 24.25
N ILE A 15 16.36 -19.41 23.57
CA ILE A 15 16.33 -18.86 22.21
C ILE A 15 16.34 -17.32 22.34
N PRO A 16 17.23 -16.61 21.64
CA PRO A 16 17.21 -15.14 21.60
C PRO A 16 15.82 -14.63 21.17
N ILE A 17 15.32 -13.61 21.85
CA ILE A 17 13.96 -13.06 21.63
C ILE A 17 13.72 -12.63 20.17
N ASP A 18 14.77 -12.17 19.50
CA ASP A 18 14.76 -11.68 18.12
C ASP A 18 15.29 -12.72 17.12
N SER A 19 15.20 -14.02 17.46
CA SER A 19 15.55 -15.08 16.52
C SER A 19 14.67 -14.99 15.27
N LYS A 20 15.33 -14.99 14.11
CA LYS A 20 14.71 -14.86 12.80
C LYS A 20 14.50 -16.23 12.15
N ASP A 21 13.37 -16.41 11.46
CA ASP A 21 13.16 -17.54 10.56
C ASP A 21 13.78 -17.30 9.17
N LYS A 22 13.48 -18.18 8.21
CA LYS A 22 14.01 -18.09 6.83
C LYS A 22 13.54 -16.86 6.06
N ASN A 23 12.43 -16.26 6.49
CA ASN A 23 11.86 -15.04 5.91
C ASN A 23 12.25 -13.81 6.75
N GLU A 24 13.27 -13.93 7.58
CA GLU A 24 13.73 -12.90 8.50
C GLU A 24 12.70 -12.47 9.56
N ARG A 25 11.63 -13.25 9.76
CA ARG A 25 10.56 -12.93 10.71
C ARG A 25 10.94 -13.37 12.11
N THR A 26 10.71 -12.48 13.07
CA THR A 26 10.79 -12.77 14.51
C THR A 26 9.46 -13.27 15.05
N ALA A 27 9.44 -13.72 16.31
CA ALA A 27 8.20 -14.06 17.00
C ALA A 27 7.20 -12.89 17.01
N LEU A 28 7.69 -11.64 17.07
CA LEU A 28 6.83 -10.45 17.06
C LEU A 28 6.15 -10.23 15.71
N HIS A 29 6.82 -10.54 14.59
CA HIS A 29 6.20 -10.50 13.27
C HIS A 29 5.03 -11.48 13.19
N TRP A 30 5.23 -12.72 13.62
CA TRP A 30 4.18 -13.74 13.61
C TRP A 30 3.03 -13.41 14.55
N ALA A 31 3.32 -12.86 15.74
CA ALA A 31 2.31 -12.39 16.66
C ALA A 31 1.49 -11.23 16.07
N ALA A 32 2.13 -10.33 15.32
CA ALA A 32 1.45 -9.25 14.62
C ALA A 32 0.57 -9.75 13.47
N VAL A 33 1.05 -10.67 12.63
CA VAL A 33 0.26 -11.30 11.55
C VAL A 33 -0.96 -12.04 12.10
N GLY A 34 -0.80 -12.72 13.24
CA GLY A 34 -1.88 -13.48 13.87
C GLY A 34 -2.82 -12.67 14.76
N GLY A 35 -2.56 -11.38 15.01
CA GLY A 35 -3.36 -10.58 15.93
C GLY A 35 -3.23 -11.03 17.40
N HIS A 36 -2.11 -11.64 17.78
CA HIS A 36 -1.93 -12.29 19.07
C HIS A 36 -1.54 -11.30 20.17
N VAL A 37 -2.50 -10.48 20.60
CA VAL A 37 -2.35 -9.38 21.57
C VAL A 37 -1.51 -9.74 22.80
N GLU A 38 -1.80 -10.87 23.47
CA GLU A 38 -1.08 -11.26 24.69
C GLU A 38 0.36 -11.70 24.42
N VAL A 39 0.63 -12.28 23.25
CA VAL A 39 1.99 -12.63 22.83
C VAL A 39 2.77 -11.35 22.51
N VAL A 40 2.14 -10.38 21.84
CA VAL A 40 2.75 -9.07 21.55
C VAL A 40 3.14 -8.35 22.85
N LYS A 41 2.24 -8.28 23.84
CA LYS A 41 2.55 -7.72 25.16
C LYS A 41 3.76 -8.38 25.81
N LEU A 42 3.77 -9.72 25.86
CA LEU A 42 4.88 -10.48 26.42
C LEU A 42 6.21 -10.18 25.71
N LEU A 43 6.20 -10.07 24.38
CA LEU A 43 7.39 -9.78 23.58
C LEU A 43 7.90 -8.34 23.81
N ILE A 44 7.00 -7.36 23.92
CA ILE A 44 7.35 -5.96 24.25
C ILE A 44 7.97 -5.90 25.66
N ASP A 45 7.38 -6.57 26.65
CA ASP A 45 7.90 -6.63 28.02
C ASP A 45 9.31 -7.25 28.07
N ARG A 46 9.57 -8.21 27.17
CA ARG A 46 10.87 -8.87 26.96
C ARG A 46 11.86 -8.07 26.14
N LYS A 47 11.53 -6.84 25.74
CA LYS A 47 12.37 -5.95 24.91
C LYS A 47 12.71 -6.55 23.53
N ALA A 48 11.75 -7.23 22.90
CA ALA A 48 11.87 -7.62 21.50
C ALA A 48 12.10 -6.39 20.59
N GLY A 49 12.89 -6.55 19.53
CA GLY A 49 13.10 -5.51 18.54
C GLY A 49 11.82 -5.21 17.76
N LEU A 50 11.26 -4.02 17.96
CA LEU A 50 9.96 -3.61 17.39
C LEU A 50 10.04 -3.18 15.92
N GLU A 51 11.23 -2.81 15.46
CA GLU A 51 11.49 -2.25 14.12
C GLU A 51 12.29 -3.20 13.24
N LEU A 52 12.50 -4.44 13.69
CA LEU A 52 13.13 -5.45 12.86
C LEU A 52 12.25 -5.67 11.62
N LYS A 53 12.89 -5.72 10.46
CA LYS A 53 12.24 -5.98 9.17
C LYS A 53 12.36 -7.45 8.77
N ASP A 54 11.31 -7.94 8.11
CA ASP A 54 11.33 -9.21 7.38
C ASP A 54 11.87 -9.02 5.95
N VAL A 55 11.89 -10.09 5.15
CA VAL A 55 12.41 -10.06 3.76
C VAL A 55 11.66 -9.11 2.82
N ASP A 56 10.45 -8.68 3.17
CA ASP A 56 9.64 -7.74 2.38
C ASP A 56 9.75 -6.29 2.92
N ASP A 57 10.73 -6.05 3.80
CA ASP A 57 10.92 -4.81 4.56
C ASP A 57 9.73 -4.45 5.49
N SER A 58 8.91 -5.44 5.88
CA SER A 58 7.77 -5.21 6.75
C SER A 58 8.17 -5.30 8.22
N THR A 59 7.82 -4.26 9.00
CA THR A 59 7.90 -4.28 10.47
C THR A 59 6.67 -4.97 11.06
N PRO A 60 6.71 -5.39 12.34
CA PRO A 60 5.51 -5.86 13.05
C PRO A 60 4.33 -4.87 13.01
N LEU A 61 4.59 -3.55 13.04
CA LEU A 61 3.55 -2.53 12.91
C LEU A 61 2.88 -2.58 11.53
N ILE A 62 3.68 -2.65 10.45
CA ILE A 62 3.18 -2.79 9.09
C ILE A 62 2.36 -4.06 8.95
N LEU A 63 2.83 -5.20 9.48
CA LEU A 63 2.10 -6.46 9.42
C LEU A 63 0.78 -6.41 10.19
N ALA A 64 0.72 -5.70 11.32
CA ALA A 64 -0.54 -5.50 12.05
C ALA A 64 -1.56 -4.68 11.23
N ILE A 65 -1.10 -3.65 10.50
CA ILE A 65 -1.96 -2.85 9.61
C ILE A 65 -2.45 -3.69 8.43
N LEU A 66 -1.56 -4.40 7.73
CA LEU A 66 -1.90 -5.19 6.55
C LEU A 66 -2.88 -6.33 6.85
N ASN A 67 -2.92 -6.80 8.10
CA ASN A 67 -3.83 -7.85 8.56
C ASN A 67 -5.00 -7.32 9.42
N ASP A 68 -5.22 -6.00 9.46
CA ASP A 68 -6.34 -5.36 10.17
C ASP A 68 -6.44 -5.67 11.68
N HIS A 69 -5.29 -5.81 12.35
CA HIS A 69 -5.21 -6.17 13.77
C HIS A 69 -5.12 -4.93 14.67
N GLU A 70 -6.25 -4.23 14.85
CA GLU A 70 -6.30 -2.95 15.57
C GLU A 70 -5.75 -3.01 16.99
N ALA A 71 -6.03 -4.09 17.74
CA ALA A 71 -5.54 -4.23 19.11
C ALA A 71 -4.02 -4.38 19.19
N VAL A 72 -3.41 -5.09 18.23
CA VAL A 72 -1.94 -5.20 18.16
C VAL A 72 -1.33 -3.87 17.73
N PHE A 73 -1.91 -3.22 16.72
CA PHE A 73 -1.49 -1.89 16.29
C PHE A 73 -1.45 -0.93 17.49
N LYS A 74 -2.54 -0.83 18.27
CA LYS A 74 -2.64 0.05 19.45
C LYS A 74 -1.51 -0.19 20.45
N LEU A 75 -1.23 -1.44 20.78
CA LEU A 75 -0.13 -1.79 21.69
C LEU A 75 1.23 -1.34 21.16
N LEU A 76 1.49 -1.54 19.87
CA LEU A 76 2.76 -1.17 19.27
C LEU A 76 2.95 0.35 19.27
N VAL A 77 1.94 1.11 18.83
CA VAL A 77 2.02 2.58 18.73
C VAL A 77 1.97 3.31 20.08
N GLU A 78 1.58 2.63 21.16
CA GLU A 78 1.68 3.13 22.54
C GLU A 78 3.10 2.98 23.12
N THR A 79 4.01 2.30 22.42
CA THR A 79 5.38 2.13 22.87
C THR A 79 6.24 3.34 22.48
N GLU A 80 6.80 4.06 23.47
CA GLU A 80 7.47 5.37 23.32
C GLU A 80 8.66 5.47 22.34
N GLN A 81 9.16 4.35 21.82
CA GLN A 81 10.37 4.28 20.99
C GLN A 81 10.10 3.82 19.55
N LEU A 82 8.86 3.58 19.18
CA LEU A 82 8.51 3.06 17.86
C LEU A 82 8.44 4.19 16.82
N SER A 83 9.27 4.12 15.79
CA SER A 83 9.16 4.90 14.56
C SER A 83 7.89 4.52 13.81
N LEU A 84 7.07 5.52 13.49
CA LEU A 84 5.80 5.34 12.76
C LEU A 84 5.92 5.64 11.27
N ASP A 85 7.10 6.06 10.80
CA ASP A 85 7.37 6.46 9.43
C ASP A 85 8.37 5.52 8.73
N GLU A 86 8.60 4.31 9.27
CA GLU A 86 9.44 3.32 8.62
C GLU A 86 8.90 2.93 7.25
N LEU A 87 9.78 2.94 6.25
CA LEU A 87 9.41 2.63 4.87
C LEU A 87 9.47 1.13 4.61
N ASP A 88 8.46 0.62 3.90
CA ASP A 88 8.52 -0.70 3.29
C ASP A 88 9.38 -0.70 2.01
N SER A 89 9.47 -1.86 1.37
CA SER A 89 10.24 -2.08 0.13
C SER A 89 9.75 -1.24 -1.07
N TYR A 90 8.56 -0.62 -0.97
CA TYR A 90 7.99 0.27 -1.97
C TYR A 90 8.03 1.74 -1.55
N GLY A 91 8.78 2.08 -0.49
CA GLY A 91 8.89 3.46 -0.01
C GLY A 91 7.63 3.96 0.69
N ARG A 92 6.77 3.07 1.20
CA ARG A 92 5.49 3.44 1.84
C ARG A 92 5.60 3.43 3.35
N THR A 93 5.06 4.46 4.00
CA THR A 93 4.91 4.50 5.47
C THR A 93 3.69 3.68 5.92
N PRO A 94 3.59 3.32 7.21
CA PRO A 94 2.38 2.77 7.83
C PRO A 94 1.11 3.56 7.49
N LEU A 95 1.17 4.91 7.48
CA LEU A 95 0.04 5.77 7.12
C LEU A 95 -0.37 5.58 5.66
N PHE A 96 0.61 5.50 4.76
CA PHE A 96 0.37 5.27 3.34
C PHE A 96 -0.25 3.91 3.07
N LEU A 97 0.19 2.87 3.80
CA LEU A 97 -0.37 1.52 3.72
C LEU A 97 -1.80 1.45 4.27
N ALA A 98 -2.07 2.10 5.41
CA ALA A 98 -3.41 2.20 5.97
C ALA A 98 -4.37 2.92 5.00
N ALA A 99 -3.92 4.02 4.39
CA ALA A 99 -4.69 4.74 3.38
C ALA A 99 -4.92 3.90 2.12
N THR A 100 -3.92 3.11 1.71
CA THR A 100 -4.01 2.21 0.54
C THR A 100 -5.12 1.17 0.67
N HIS A 101 -5.35 0.68 1.89
CA HIS A 101 -6.37 -0.32 2.19
C HIS A 101 -7.70 0.28 2.65
N GLY A 102 -7.79 1.61 2.78
CA GLY A 102 -8.99 2.29 3.25
C GLY A 102 -9.26 2.15 4.75
N TYR A 103 -8.26 1.81 5.56
CA TYR A 103 -8.41 1.60 7.00
C TYR A 103 -8.44 2.92 7.77
N GLU A 104 -9.60 3.59 7.76
CA GLU A 104 -9.82 4.90 8.40
C GLU A 104 -9.40 4.97 9.88
N HIS A 105 -9.60 3.88 10.61
CA HIS A 105 -9.27 3.83 12.05
C HIS A 105 -7.75 3.89 12.30
N PHE A 106 -6.94 3.28 11.42
CA PHE A 106 -5.48 3.41 11.46
C PHE A 106 -5.02 4.79 10.98
N VAL A 107 -5.60 5.28 9.89
CA VAL A 107 -5.31 6.61 9.34
C VAL A 107 -5.50 7.68 10.40
N THR A 108 -6.65 7.67 11.08
CA THR A 108 -6.97 8.64 12.13
C THR A 108 -5.96 8.60 13.28
N GLN A 109 -5.60 7.40 13.73
CA GLN A 109 -4.63 7.22 14.82
C GLN A 109 -3.22 7.66 14.42
N LEU A 110 -2.76 7.33 13.22
CA LEU A 110 -1.43 7.71 12.72
C LEU A 110 -1.31 9.23 12.52
N ILE A 111 -2.34 9.87 11.95
CA ILE A 111 -2.38 11.33 11.82
C ILE A 111 -2.35 12.00 13.21
N SER A 112 -3.09 11.48 14.19
CA SER A 112 -3.11 12.04 15.54
C SER A 112 -1.75 12.01 16.25
N ARG A 113 -0.83 11.14 15.78
CA ARG A 113 0.55 11.05 16.25
C ARG A 113 1.56 11.83 15.40
N GLY A 114 1.10 12.59 14.41
CA GLY A 114 1.96 13.47 13.62
C GLY A 114 2.87 12.73 12.62
N CYS A 115 2.44 11.57 12.12
CA CYS A 115 3.17 10.85 11.07
C CYS A 115 3.33 11.72 9.81
N GLN A 116 4.37 11.45 9.03
CA GLN A 116 4.65 12.20 7.81
C GLN A 116 3.58 12.00 6.75
N ILE A 117 3.04 13.11 6.24
CA ILE A 117 2.03 13.13 5.17
C ILE A 117 2.61 13.45 3.79
N ALA A 118 3.80 14.07 3.74
CA ALA A 118 4.48 14.46 2.51
C ALA A 118 5.43 13.35 2.03
N VAL A 119 4.86 12.16 1.80
CA VAL A 119 5.59 10.97 1.33
C VAL A 119 5.06 10.50 -0.03
N THR A 120 5.95 9.91 -0.82
CA THR A 120 5.63 9.27 -2.09
C THR A 120 6.09 7.83 -2.10
N ASP A 121 5.29 6.96 -2.71
CA ASP A 121 5.72 5.58 -2.93
C ASP A 121 6.67 5.44 -4.14
N PHE A 122 7.06 4.21 -4.43
CA PHE A 122 7.88 3.84 -5.57
C PHE A 122 7.31 4.33 -6.92
N TYR A 123 5.98 4.45 -7.05
CA TYR A 123 5.33 4.96 -8.24
C TYR A 123 5.27 6.49 -8.26
N SER A 124 5.95 7.19 -7.36
CA SER A 124 5.77 8.62 -7.14
C SER A 124 4.32 9.00 -6.78
N SER A 125 3.50 8.04 -6.33
CA SER A 125 2.14 8.34 -5.85
C SER A 125 2.23 9.01 -4.49
N THR A 126 1.65 10.20 -4.37
CA THR A 126 1.55 10.91 -3.08
C THR A 126 0.45 10.29 -2.21
N LEU A 127 0.45 10.62 -0.90
CA LEU A 127 -0.62 10.21 0.00
C LEU A 127 -2.00 10.70 -0.46
N LEU A 128 -2.07 11.84 -1.19
CA LEU A 128 -3.31 12.35 -1.78
C LEU A 128 -3.85 11.44 -2.88
N HIS A 129 -2.99 10.90 -3.77
CA HIS A 129 -3.41 9.95 -4.80
C HIS A 129 -4.14 8.77 -4.18
N VAL A 130 -3.55 8.22 -3.11
CA VAL A 130 -4.08 7.05 -2.41
C VAL A 130 -5.34 7.39 -1.62
N ALA A 131 -5.38 8.52 -0.92
CA ALA A 131 -6.57 8.96 -0.19
C ALA A 131 -7.77 9.12 -1.13
N VAL A 132 -7.55 9.72 -2.30
CA VAL A 132 -8.58 9.90 -3.32
C VAL A 132 -9.00 8.55 -3.92
N ARG A 133 -8.04 7.69 -4.28
CA ARG A 133 -8.30 6.35 -4.82
C ARG A 133 -9.14 5.50 -3.86
N SER A 134 -8.84 5.58 -2.57
CA SER A 134 -9.50 4.79 -1.52
C SER A 134 -10.78 5.43 -0.96
N GLY A 135 -11.13 6.65 -1.39
CA GLY A 135 -12.38 7.30 -0.96
C GLY A 135 -12.32 7.91 0.44
N LEU A 136 -11.12 8.19 0.95
CA LEU A 136 -10.89 8.68 2.30
C LEU A 136 -11.11 10.19 2.38
N GLU A 137 -12.37 10.63 2.31
CA GLU A 137 -12.76 12.05 2.32
C GLU A 137 -12.12 12.83 3.47
N SER A 138 -12.09 12.25 4.68
CA SER A 138 -11.50 12.91 5.86
C SER A 138 -10.00 13.12 5.70
N LEU A 139 -9.27 12.14 5.16
CA LEU A 139 -7.85 12.28 4.88
C LEU A 139 -7.60 13.28 3.76
N VAL A 140 -8.43 13.30 2.71
CA VAL A 140 -8.35 14.32 1.65
C VAL A 140 -8.51 15.72 2.25
N CYS A 141 -9.51 15.96 3.10
CA CYS A 141 -9.68 17.25 3.77
C CYS A 141 -8.47 17.65 4.62
N ILE A 142 -7.88 16.71 5.38
CA ILE A 142 -6.67 16.96 6.17
C ILE A 142 -5.49 17.34 5.28
N LEU A 143 -5.29 16.58 4.19
CA LEU A 143 -4.23 16.87 3.22
C LEU A 143 -4.44 18.24 2.61
N LEU A 144 -5.63 18.54 2.07
CA LEU A 144 -5.98 19.84 1.48
C LEU A 144 -5.79 21.03 2.44
N GLY A 145 -5.93 20.81 3.76
CA GLY A 145 -5.67 21.84 4.76
C GLY A 145 -4.20 22.04 5.13
N SER A 146 -3.30 21.17 4.67
CA SER A 146 -1.85 21.27 4.93
C SER A 146 -1.13 22.03 3.81
N GLU A 147 -0.12 22.83 4.13
CA GLU A 147 0.62 23.63 3.12
C GLU A 147 1.62 22.80 2.28
N THR A 148 1.69 21.47 2.49
CA THR A 148 2.87 20.66 2.15
C THR A 148 2.71 19.70 0.96
N PHE A 149 1.64 19.78 0.17
CA PHE A 149 1.39 18.81 -0.91
C PHE A 149 1.06 19.48 -2.26
N GLU A 150 1.45 18.83 -3.36
CA GLU A 150 1.12 19.24 -4.72
C GLU A 150 -0.21 18.61 -5.17
N LEU A 151 -1.26 19.43 -5.29
CA LEU A 151 -2.63 19.01 -5.60
C LEU A 151 -2.77 18.27 -6.95
N ASP A 152 -2.04 18.71 -7.97
CA ASP A 152 -2.13 18.22 -9.34
C ASP A 152 -0.84 17.49 -9.77
N SER A 153 -0.12 16.91 -8.79
CA SER A 153 1.03 16.06 -9.06
C SER A 153 0.62 14.84 -9.86
N GLU A 154 1.50 14.39 -10.75
CA GLU A 154 1.36 13.13 -11.46
C GLU A 154 2.25 12.08 -10.80
N ASP A 155 1.75 10.87 -10.66
CA ASP A 155 2.60 9.72 -10.41
C ASP A 155 3.40 9.32 -11.66
N CYS A 156 4.26 8.31 -11.57
CA CYS A 156 5.12 7.86 -12.67
C CYS A 156 4.35 7.29 -13.87
N LEU A 157 3.03 7.15 -13.75
CA LEU A 157 2.13 6.71 -14.82
C LEU A 157 1.33 7.87 -15.41
N GLY A 158 1.53 9.10 -14.94
CA GLY A 158 0.80 10.29 -15.42
C GLY A 158 -0.60 10.43 -14.83
N ARG A 159 -0.91 9.76 -13.71
CA ARG A 159 -2.22 9.87 -13.04
C ARG A 159 -2.17 11.00 -12.03
N THR A 160 -3.18 11.86 -12.04
CA THR A 160 -3.38 12.89 -11.01
C THR A 160 -4.39 12.44 -9.95
N PRO A 161 -4.46 13.09 -8.78
CA PRO A 161 -5.53 12.83 -7.81
C PRO A 161 -6.93 13.00 -8.41
N ARG A 162 -7.16 14.00 -9.25
CA ARG A 162 -8.44 14.21 -9.96
C ARG A 162 -8.78 13.06 -10.92
N TRP A 163 -7.77 12.46 -11.55
CA TRP A 163 -7.96 11.26 -12.37
C TRP A 163 -8.50 10.10 -11.52
N TRP A 164 -7.92 9.89 -10.33
CA TRP A 164 -8.37 8.86 -9.40
C TRP A 164 -9.80 9.08 -8.90
N SER A 165 -10.19 10.32 -8.55
CA SER A 165 -11.55 10.59 -8.05
C SER A 165 -12.61 10.23 -9.07
N ARG A 166 -12.39 10.59 -10.34
CA ARG A 166 -13.31 10.26 -11.44
C ARG A 166 -13.37 8.76 -11.71
N ARG A 167 -12.20 8.10 -11.75
CA ARG A 167 -12.13 6.65 -12.02
C ARG A 167 -12.83 5.84 -10.93
N CYS A 168 -12.63 6.20 -9.66
CA CYS A 168 -13.28 5.51 -8.54
C CYS A 168 -14.72 5.97 -8.31
N GLY A 169 -15.21 6.98 -9.04
CA GLY A 169 -16.57 7.52 -8.88
C GLY A 169 -16.76 8.31 -7.57
N HIS A 170 -15.68 8.81 -6.97
CA HIS A 170 -15.72 9.59 -5.74
C HIS A 170 -16.05 11.06 -6.03
N SER A 171 -17.29 11.33 -6.44
CA SER A 171 -17.73 12.66 -6.88
C SER A 171 -17.63 13.75 -5.81
N ALA A 172 -17.83 13.39 -4.54
CA ALA A 172 -17.65 14.31 -3.42
C ALA A 172 -16.18 14.75 -3.29
N ILE A 173 -15.24 13.78 -3.39
CA ILE A 173 -13.81 14.06 -3.41
C ILE A 173 -13.41 14.87 -4.64
N GLU A 174 -13.94 14.55 -5.83
CA GLU A 174 -13.69 15.36 -7.03
C GLU A 174 -14.10 16.82 -6.82
N THR A 175 -15.27 17.04 -6.21
CA THR A 175 -15.75 18.40 -5.89
C THR A 175 -14.79 19.09 -4.92
N LEU A 176 -14.32 18.41 -3.86
CA LEU A 176 -13.33 18.95 -2.93
C LEU A 176 -12.04 19.37 -3.63
N LEU A 177 -11.51 18.53 -4.53
CA LEU A 177 -10.29 18.83 -5.30
C LEU A 177 -10.48 20.06 -6.20
N VAL A 178 -11.61 20.13 -6.92
CA VAL A 178 -11.92 21.25 -7.83
C VAL A 178 -12.14 22.54 -7.06
N ASP A 179 -12.92 22.52 -5.99
CA ASP A 179 -13.19 23.70 -5.16
C ASP A 179 -11.90 24.23 -4.53
N HIS A 180 -11.04 23.33 -4.03
CA HIS A 180 -9.74 23.73 -3.50
C HIS A 180 -8.84 24.32 -4.58
N ALA A 181 -8.77 23.71 -5.77
CA ALA A 181 -7.99 24.25 -6.89
C ALA A 181 -8.45 25.66 -7.30
N ILE A 182 -9.77 25.87 -7.42
CA ILE A 182 -10.36 27.19 -7.71
C ILE A 182 -9.97 28.19 -6.62
N SER A 183 -10.02 27.79 -5.35
CA SER A 183 -9.66 28.66 -4.22
C SER A 183 -8.19 29.12 -4.25
N GLN A 184 -7.29 28.27 -4.77
CA GLN A 184 -5.86 28.54 -4.85
C GLN A 184 -5.42 29.07 -6.23
N GLY A 185 -6.34 29.19 -7.19
CA GLY A 185 -6.02 29.56 -8.58
C GLY A 185 -5.17 28.52 -9.32
N ILE A 186 -5.26 27.26 -8.92
CA ILE A 186 -4.55 26.14 -9.54
C ILE A 186 -5.37 25.62 -10.73
N GLU A 187 -4.76 25.54 -11.91
CA GLU A 187 -5.37 24.89 -13.07
C GLU A 187 -5.12 23.38 -12.97
N LEU A 188 -6.18 22.60 -12.74
CA LEU A 188 -6.10 21.14 -12.71
C LEU A 188 -6.06 20.58 -14.13
N ARG A 189 -5.12 19.68 -14.39
CA ARG A 189 -5.10 18.89 -15.62
C ARG A 189 -6.44 18.15 -15.77
N ASP A 190 -7.09 18.38 -16.91
CA ASP A 190 -8.32 17.68 -17.27
C ASP A 190 -7.96 16.50 -18.17
N SER A 191 -7.38 15.47 -17.55
CA SER A 191 -7.08 14.17 -18.16
C SER A 191 -8.09 13.85 -19.25
N GLY A 192 -9.36 13.60 -18.94
CA GLY A 192 -9.82 12.27 -18.52
C GLY A 192 -9.43 11.11 -19.47
N GLU A 193 -8.52 11.37 -20.41
CA GLU A 193 -7.59 10.47 -21.04
C GLU A 193 -6.99 9.45 -20.06
N VAL A 194 -6.83 8.25 -20.60
CA VAL A 194 -6.21 7.15 -19.89
C VAL A 194 -4.71 7.40 -19.83
N PRO A 195 -4.06 7.17 -18.67
CA PRO A 195 -2.64 7.40 -18.53
C PRO A 195 -1.86 6.48 -19.47
N ARG A 196 -0.87 7.04 -20.17
CA ARG A 196 0.05 6.28 -21.02
C ARG A 196 1.14 5.69 -20.15
N ILE A 197 1.16 4.37 -20.04
CA ILE A 197 2.04 3.64 -19.12
C ILE A 197 3.48 3.68 -19.66
N SER A 198 4.42 4.27 -18.92
CA SER A 198 5.86 4.13 -19.14
C SER A 198 6.45 3.40 -17.94
N THR A 199 7.14 2.28 -18.15
CA THR A 199 7.82 1.57 -17.06
C THR A 199 9.33 1.65 -17.22
N ALA A 200 9.96 2.46 -16.38
CA ALA A 200 11.32 2.22 -15.96
C ALA A 200 11.24 1.40 -14.67
N ASP A 201 11.87 0.22 -14.71
CA ASP A 201 12.13 -0.69 -13.59
C ASP A 201 11.09 -1.81 -13.35
N ALA A 202 11.53 -3.03 -13.66
CA ALA A 202 10.74 -4.25 -13.67
C ALA A 202 11.26 -5.20 -12.59
N SER A 203 10.66 -5.18 -11.40
CA SER A 203 10.99 -6.13 -10.34
C SER A 203 9.81 -6.51 -9.43
N LEU A 204 8.63 -6.80 -10.01
CA LEU A 204 7.47 -7.29 -9.23
C LEU A 204 7.30 -8.82 -9.32
N LYS A 205 7.31 -9.47 -8.16
CA LYS A 205 7.13 -10.92 -7.97
C LYS A 205 5.70 -11.29 -7.56
N SER A 206 5.16 -12.29 -8.25
CA SER A 206 4.26 -13.37 -7.79
C SER A 206 2.73 -13.21 -7.67
N ARG A 207 2.09 -12.09 -8.03
CA ARG A 207 0.64 -12.05 -8.34
C ARG A 207 0.37 -11.13 -9.54
N PRO A 208 -0.60 -11.41 -10.44
CA PRO A 208 -0.95 -10.46 -11.48
C PRO A 208 -1.67 -9.27 -10.82
N TRP A 209 -0.94 -8.20 -10.62
CA TRP A 209 -1.46 -6.89 -10.27
C TRP A 209 -1.67 -6.09 -11.57
N CYS A 210 -2.60 -5.15 -11.59
CA CYS A 210 -2.78 -4.29 -12.74
C CYS A 210 -1.84 -3.10 -12.65
N ASP A 211 -0.92 -2.93 -13.60
CA ASP A 211 0.00 -1.79 -13.62
C ASP A 211 -0.73 -0.44 -13.80
N VAL A 212 -1.98 -0.43 -14.26
CA VAL A 212 -2.77 0.80 -14.49
C VAL A 212 -3.58 1.23 -13.28
N CYS A 213 -4.33 0.33 -12.66
CA CYS A 213 -5.11 0.66 -11.46
C CYS A 213 -4.41 0.27 -10.16
N THR A 214 -3.24 -0.39 -10.23
CA THR A 214 -2.48 -0.90 -9.08
C THR A 214 -3.29 -1.80 -8.14
N LEU A 215 -4.40 -2.36 -8.64
CA LEU A 215 -5.23 -3.33 -7.93
C LEU A 215 -4.79 -4.75 -8.27
N VAL A 216 -5.00 -5.68 -7.34
CA VAL A 216 -4.85 -7.11 -7.62
C VAL A 216 -5.85 -7.51 -8.70
N ILE A 217 -5.41 -8.26 -9.71
CA ILE A 217 -6.30 -8.82 -10.72
C ILE A 217 -6.87 -10.12 -10.13
N ASP A 218 -8.19 -10.16 -9.95
CA ASP A 218 -8.87 -11.32 -9.36
C ASP A 218 -8.62 -12.61 -10.14
N TYR A 219 -8.63 -13.74 -9.42
CA TYR A 219 -8.58 -15.07 -10.01
C TYR A 219 -9.82 -15.29 -10.90
N ASP A 220 -9.60 -15.83 -12.09
CA ASP A 220 -10.54 -15.91 -13.25
C ASP A 220 -10.68 -14.63 -14.09
N GLY A 221 -10.04 -13.51 -13.69
CA GLY A 221 -9.93 -12.31 -14.51
C GLY A 221 -9.00 -12.51 -15.72
N ARG A 222 -9.48 -12.19 -16.93
CA ARG A 222 -8.58 -12.00 -18.06
C ARG A 222 -7.83 -10.69 -17.84
N TYR A 223 -6.52 -10.71 -17.99
CA TYR A 223 -5.72 -9.50 -18.06
C TYR A 223 -5.02 -9.46 -19.40
N CYS A 224 -4.86 -8.28 -19.97
CA CYS A 224 -4.08 -8.15 -21.19
C CYS A 224 -2.64 -7.80 -20.81
N GLY A 225 -1.69 -8.41 -21.52
CA GLY A 225 -0.29 -8.15 -21.29
C GLY A 225 0.52 -8.14 -22.56
N CYS A 226 1.65 -7.44 -22.54
CA CYS A 226 2.55 -7.39 -23.67
C CYS A 226 3.15 -8.79 -23.96
N PRO A 227 3.45 -9.10 -25.23
CA PRO A 227 4.19 -10.30 -25.60
C PRO A 227 5.62 -10.24 -25.02
N GLU A 228 6.22 -11.41 -24.85
CA GLU A 228 7.61 -11.52 -24.38
C GLU A 228 8.56 -10.78 -25.35
N GLY A 229 9.43 -9.93 -24.81
CA GLY A 229 10.35 -9.11 -25.60
C GLY A 229 9.93 -7.65 -25.79
N CYS A 230 8.67 -7.31 -25.49
CA CYS A 230 8.22 -5.92 -25.35
C CYS A 230 8.52 -5.42 -23.92
N PHE A 231 9.37 -4.39 -23.79
CA PHE A 231 9.76 -3.73 -22.53
C PHE A 231 9.93 -4.65 -21.31
N GLN A 232 10.86 -5.60 -21.39
CA GLN A 232 11.20 -6.54 -20.29
C GLN A 232 10.04 -7.47 -19.83
N GLY A 233 8.89 -7.45 -20.51
CA GLY A 233 7.97 -8.58 -20.61
C GLY A 233 6.85 -8.72 -19.58
N ARG A 234 6.47 -7.69 -18.80
CA ARG A 234 5.44 -7.87 -17.74
C ARG A 234 4.55 -6.65 -17.47
N LEU A 235 3.91 -6.11 -18.51
CA LEU A 235 2.72 -5.28 -18.31
C LEU A 235 1.50 -6.21 -18.13
N ALA A 236 0.74 -6.00 -17.08
CA ALA A 236 -0.54 -6.63 -16.79
C ALA A 236 -1.59 -5.53 -16.59
N ILE A 237 -2.59 -5.50 -17.46
CA ILE A 237 -3.68 -4.54 -17.42
C ILE A 237 -4.96 -5.33 -17.17
N CYS A 238 -5.73 -4.99 -16.13
CA CYS A 238 -7.05 -5.59 -15.90
C CYS A 238 -8.02 -5.22 -17.03
N SER A 239 -9.09 -6.00 -17.18
CA SER A 239 -10.15 -5.76 -18.18
C SER A 239 -10.63 -4.31 -18.17
N ASP A 240 -10.88 -3.75 -16.99
CA ASP A 240 -11.49 -2.43 -16.85
C ASP A 240 -10.54 -1.33 -17.31
N CYS A 241 -9.25 -1.46 -16.97
CA CYS A 241 -8.22 -0.56 -17.48
C CYS A 241 -8.06 -0.68 -18.99
N TYR A 242 -8.14 -1.89 -19.54
CA TYR A 242 -8.06 -2.11 -20.97
C TYR A 242 -9.27 -1.51 -21.73
N GLU A 243 -10.48 -1.76 -21.26
CA GLU A 243 -11.73 -1.22 -21.82
C GLU A 243 -11.76 0.29 -21.77
N LEU A 244 -11.22 0.88 -20.69
CA LEU A 244 -11.11 2.33 -20.58
C LEU A 244 -10.12 2.94 -21.57
N GLY A 245 -9.23 2.15 -22.17
CA GLY A 245 -8.32 2.59 -23.23
C GLY A 245 -6.84 2.50 -22.86
N ALA A 246 -6.47 1.82 -21.76
CA ALA A 246 -5.07 1.67 -21.39
C ALA A 246 -4.34 0.79 -22.41
N ARG A 247 -3.20 1.27 -22.90
CA ARG A 247 -2.39 0.60 -23.93
C ARG A 247 -0.91 0.71 -23.59
N CYS A 248 -0.10 -0.17 -24.17
CA CYS A 248 1.36 -0.08 -24.08
C CYS A 248 1.88 1.16 -24.81
N MET A 249 2.93 1.81 -24.29
CA MET A 249 3.46 3.07 -24.80
C MET A 249 3.96 3.00 -26.24
N ASP A 250 4.54 1.87 -26.66
CA ASP A 250 5.09 1.74 -28.01
C ASP A 250 4.02 1.57 -29.10
N SER A 251 2.77 1.26 -28.72
CA SER A 251 1.69 0.89 -29.64
C SER A 251 2.11 -0.15 -30.69
N SER A 252 3.17 -0.93 -30.42
CA SER A 252 3.86 -1.74 -31.42
C SER A 252 3.19 -3.11 -31.62
N HIS A 253 2.28 -3.46 -30.72
CA HIS A 253 1.63 -4.76 -30.66
C HIS A 253 0.23 -4.65 -30.05
N GLU A 254 -0.63 -5.59 -30.41
CA GLU A 254 -1.86 -5.85 -29.68
C GLU A 254 -1.53 -6.65 -28.41
N VAL A 255 -2.21 -6.33 -27.31
CA VAL A 255 -2.04 -7.02 -26.03
C VAL A 255 -2.82 -8.32 -26.04
N ASP A 256 -2.17 -9.43 -25.67
CA ASP A 256 -2.80 -10.74 -25.62
C ASP A 256 -3.51 -10.95 -24.28
N TRP A 257 -4.73 -11.49 -24.33
CA TRP A 257 -5.49 -11.86 -23.13
C TRP A 257 -4.90 -13.11 -22.48
N LYS A 258 -4.39 -12.95 -21.26
CA LYS A 258 -3.89 -14.01 -20.40
C LYS A 258 -4.88 -14.28 -19.29
N VAL A 259 -4.92 -15.52 -18.80
CA VAL A 259 -5.69 -15.93 -17.62
C VAL A 259 -4.76 -15.97 -16.43
N ALA A 260 -5.14 -15.34 -15.32
CA ALA A 260 -4.35 -15.36 -14.08
C ALA A 260 -4.05 -16.81 -13.64
N PRO A 261 -2.80 -17.16 -13.30
CA PRO A 261 -2.47 -18.50 -12.83
C PRO A 261 -3.21 -18.78 -11.52
N ARG A 262 -3.88 -19.94 -11.42
CA ARG A 262 -4.46 -20.38 -10.14
C ARG A 262 -3.33 -20.63 -9.15
N PRO A 263 -3.51 -20.33 -7.85
CA PRO A 263 -2.54 -20.71 -6.85
C PRO A 263 -2.39 -22.23 -6.90
N THR A 264 -1.15 -22.73 -7.03
CA THR A 264 -0.87 -24.11 -6.66
C THR A 264 -1.06 -24.20 -5.15
N GLU A 265 -1.99 -25.02 -4.69
CA GLU A 265 -2.07 -25.38 -3.28
C GLU A 265 -0.74 -26.03 -2.87
N SER A 266 0.10 -25.31 -2.14
CA SER A 266 1.32 -25.80 -1.52
C SER A 266 1.50 -25.19 -0.14
#